data_AF-A0A7X2MQF1-F1
#
_entry.id   AF-A0A7X2MQF1-F1
#
_cell.length_a   1.000
_cell.length_b   1.000
_cell.length_c   1.000
_cell.angle_alpha   90.00
_cell.angle_beta   90.00
_cell.angle_gamma   90.00
#
_symmetry.space_group_name_H-M   'P 1'
#
loop_
_entity.id
_entity.type
_entity.pdbx_description
1 polymer ?
#
loop_
_entity_poly.entity_id
_entity_poly.type
_entity_poly.pdbx_seq_one_letter_code
_entity_poly.pdbx_strand_id
1 'polypeptide(L)' 'GYIIDSFLVVVLGGVGQLAGTVVAAFSLGILNKVLEPQIGAVLGKILILVIIVLFIQKRPQGLFAVKGRVTD' A
#
# COMPACT_ATOMS: atom_id res chain seq x y z
N GLY A 1 -14.94 7.27 1.18
CA GLY A 1 -13.61 7.36 0.54
C GLY A 1 -12.48 6.83 1.40
N TYR A 2 -12.40 7.23 2.68
CA TYR A 2 -11.24 6.99 3.55
C TYR A 2 -10.97 5.52 3.92
N ILE A 3 -12.03 4.71 4.05
CA ILE A 3 -11.93 3.30 4.45
C ILE A 3 -11.16 2.49 3.41
N ILE A 4 -11.44 2.72 2.13
CA ILE A 4 -10.81 1.99 1.01
C ILE A 4 -9.32 2.32 0.97
N ASP A 5 -8.97 3.61 1.10
CA ASP A 5 -7.58 4.07 1.12
C ASP A 5 -6.81 3.50 2.33
N SER A 6 -7.47 3.48 3.50
CA SER A 6 -6.92 2.88 4.73
C SER A 6 -6.70 1.37 4.58
N PHE A 7 -7.65 0.66 3.96
CA PHE A 7 -7.51 -0.76 3.66
C PHE A 7 -6.35 -1.03 2.69
N LEU A 8 -6.23 -0.24 1.62
CA LEU A 8 -5.17 -0.39 0.63
C LEU A 8 -3.78 -0.19 1.23
N VAL A 9 -3.62 0.78 2.14
CA VAL A 9 -2.37 1.02 2.87
C VAL A 9 -1.97 -0.21 3.72
N VAL A 10 -2.92 -0.81 4.45
CA VAL A 10 -2.68 -2.00 5.28
C VAL A 10 -2.32 -3.22 4.42
N VAL A 11 -3.03 -3.43 3.32
CA VAL A 11 -2.77 -4.57 2.42
C VAL A 11 -1.44 -4.42 1.70
N LEU A 12 -1.06 -3.20 1.29
CA LEU A 12 0.27 -2.93 0.72
C LEU A 12 1.39 -3.13 1.76
N GLY A 13 1.17 -2.66 3.00
CA GLY A 13 2.13 -2.77 4.10
C GLY A 13 2.35 -4.20 4.62
N GLY A 14 1.34 -5.06 4.51
CA GLY A 14 1.34 -6.43 5.03
C GLY A 14 0.47 -6.56 6.28
N VAL A 15 -0.38 -7.58 6.30
CA VAL A 15 -1.36 -7.80 7.36
C VAL A 15 -0.64 -8.17 8.65
N GLY A 16 -0.80 -7.34 9.69
CA GLY A 16 -0.19 -7.56 11.01
C GLY A 16 1.20 -6.92 11.22
N GLN A 17 1.73 -6.15 10.25
CA GLN A 17 3.00 -5.44 10.43
C GLN A 17 2.83 -3.91 10.47
N LEU A 18 3.03 -3.33 11.66
CA LEU A 18 3.00 -1.88 11.88
C LEU A 18 4.03 -1.14 11.02
N ALA A 19 5.28 -1.59 11.01
CA ALA A 19 6.35 -0.94 10.24
C ALA A 19 6.07 -0.92 8.72
N GLY A 20 5.55 -2.02 8.18
CA GLY A 20 5.19 -2.10 6.75
C GLY A 20 4.02 -1.17 6.41
N THR A 21 3.02 -1.11 7.29
CA THR A 21 1.85 -0.23 7.14
C THR A 21 2.25 1.25 7.21
N VAL A 22 3.16 1.64 8.12
CA VAL A 22 3.65 3.02 8.24
C VAL A 22 4.43 3.44 6.99
N VAL A 23 5.33 2.58 6.51
CA VAL A 23 6.08 2.85 5.27
C VAL A 23 5.14 2.94 4.07
N ALA A 24 4.13 2.06 3.98
CA ALA A 24 3.12 2.09 2.92
C ALA A 24 2.28 3.38 2.97
N ALA A 25 1.82 3.79 4.16
CA ALA A 25 1.04 5.02 4.35
C ALA A 25 1.82 6.26 3.93
N PHE A 26 3.10 6.33 4.34
CA PHE A 26 3.97 7.45 4.02
C PHE A 26 4.29 7.51 2.53
N SER A 27 4.62 6.37 1.93
CA SER A 27 4.94 6.25 0.51
C SER A 27 3.72 6.59 -0.36
N LEU A 28 2.55 6.05 -0.05
CA LEU A 28 1.31 6.35 -0.76
C LEU A 28 0.84 7.79 -0.57
N GLY A 29 1.04 8.37 0.62
CA GLY A 29 0.73 9.78 0.87
C GLY A 29 1.57 10.72 0.02
N ILE A 30 2.88 10.48 -0.05
CA ILE A 30 3.79 11.25 -0.91
C ILE A 30 3.47 11.03 -2.38
N LEU A 31 3.26 9.78 -2.81
CA LEU A 31 2.89 9.47 -4.20
C LEU A 31 1.61 10.17 -4.60
N ASN A 32 0.55 10.13 -3.78
CA ASN A 32 -0.69 10.84 -4.08
C ASN A 32 -0.42 12.34 -4.24
N LYS A 33 0.33 12.95 -3.32
CA LYS A 33 0.57 14.40 -3.37
C LYS A 33 1.40 14.84 -4.58
N VAL A 34 2.27 13.97 -5.10
CA VAL A 34 3.11 14.23 -6.27
C VAL A 34 2.41 13.87 -7.60
N LEU A 35 1.58 12.83 -7.62
CA LEU A 35 0.85 12.39 -8.82
C LEU A 35 -0.43 13.20 -9.07
N GLU A 36 -1.18 13.56 -8.02
CA GLU A 36 -2.45 14.31 -8.17
C GLU A 36 -2.28 15.63 -8.95
N PRO A 37 -1.20 16.42 -8.76
CA PRO A 37 -0.98 17.65 -9.53
C PRO A 37 -0.49 17.42 -10.96
N GLN A 38 0.24 16.33 -11.22
CA GLN A 38 0.86 16.09 -12.53
C GLN A 38 -0.09 15.45 -13.55
N ILE A 39 -0.94 14.52 -13.10
CA ILE A 39 -1.74 13.66 -13.99
C ILE A 39 -3.26 13.80 -13.70
N GLY A 40 -3.62 14.59 -12.68
CA GLY A 40 -4.99 14.79 -12.23
C GLY A 40 -5.43 13.75 -11.19
N ALA A 41 -6.31 14.17 -10.28
CA ALA A 41 -6.69 13.38 -9.11
C ALA A 41 -7.31 12.02 -9.45
N VAL A 42 -8.08 11.94 -10.54
CA VAL A 42 -8.75 10.70 -10.96
C VAL A 42 -7.76 9.71 -11.57
N LEU A 43 -6.93 10.16 -12.52
CA LEU A 43 -5.93 9.31 -13.17
C LEU A 43 -4.88 8.80 -12.18
N GLY A 44 -4.42 9.67 -11.26
CA GLY A 44 -3.45 9.31 -10.22
C GLY A 44 -3.96 8.18 -9.32
N LYS A 45 -5.21 8.26 -8.85
CA LYS A 45 -5.82 7.21 -8.01
C LYS A 45 -5.96 5.88 -8.74
N ILE A 46 -6.33 5.89 -10.02
CA ILE A 46 -6.43 4.65 -10.84
C ILE A 46 -5.04 4.00 -10.99
N LEU A 47 -4.03 4.80 -11.27
CA LEU A 47 -2.65 4.32 -11.47
C LEU A 47 -2.09 3.70 -10.19
N ILE A 48 -2.32 4.36 -9.04
CA ILE A 48 -1.97 3.84 -7.71
C ILE A 48 -2.70 2.51 -7.46
N LEU A 49 -4.02 2.44 -7.75
CA LEU A 49 -4.79 1.22 -7.55
C LEU A 49 -4.24 0.05 -8.37
N VAL A 50 -3.93 0.27 -9.66
CA VAL A 50 -3.36 -0.75 -10.54
C VAL A 50 -2.00 -1.23 -10.03
N ILE A 51 -1.13 -0.30 -9.61
CA ILE A 51 0.18 -0.63 -9.02
C ILE A 51 0.00 -1.49 -7.76
N ILE A 52 -0.89 -1.10 -6.85
CA ILE A 52 -1.15 -1.83 -5.60
C ILE A 52 -1.70 -3.23 -5.91
N VAL A 53 -2.67 -3.35 -6.81
CA VAL A 53 -3.26 -4.65 -7.20
C VAL A 53 -2.20 -5.57 -7.80
N LEU A 54 -1.34 -5.07 -8.71
CA LEU A 54 -0.23 -5.85 -9.27
C LEU A 54 0.80 -6.25 -8.19
N PHE A 55 1.08 -5.35 -7.26
CA PHE A 55 2.00 -5.62 -6.15
C PHE A 55 1.47 -6.72 -5.24
N ILE A 56 0.19 -6.66 -4.86
CA ILE A 56 -0.48 -7.68 -4.04
C ILE A 56 -0.50 -9.03 -4.76
N GLN A 57 -0.78 -9.05 -6.07
CA GLN A 57 -0.72 -10.29 -6.85
C GLN A 57 0.69 -10.91 -6.84
N LYS A 58 1.75 -10.09 -6.90
CA LYS A 58 3.14 -10.57 -6.90
C LYS A 58 3.67 -10.91 -5.50
N ARG A 59 3.17 -10.24 -4.46
CA ARG A 59 3.56 -10.38 -3.05
C ARG A 59 2.31 -10.32 -2.17
N PRO A 60 1.52 -11.42 -2.07
CA PRO A 60 0.27 -11.44 -1.30
C PRO A 60 0.47 -11.23 0.22
N GLN A 61 1.71 -11.36 0.67
CA GLN A 61 2.16 -11.21 2.05
C GLN A 61 2.67 -9.79 2.38
N GLY A 62 2.51 -8.82 1.47
CA GLY A 62 2.83 -7.40 1.68
C GLY A 62 4.32 -7.07 1.56
N LEU A 63 4.67 -5.82 1.88
CA LEU A 63 6.05 -5.29 1.82
C LEU A 63 7.00 -6.05 2.76
N PHE A 64 6.46 -6.61 3.83
CA PHE A 64 7.19 -7.46 4.76
C PHE A 64 6.31 -8.62 5.19
N ALA A 65 6.73 -9.83 4.87
CA ALA A 65 6.10 -11.03 5.37
C ALA A 65 6.49 -11.20 6.85
N VAL A 66 5.51 -11.35 7.74
CA VAL A 66 5.75 -11.83 9.10
C VAL A 66 6.33 -13.24 8.95
N LYS A 67 7.64 -13.35 9.09
CA LYS A 67 8.30 -14.65 9.20
C LYS A 67 7.92 -15.20 10.56
N GLY A 68 6.80 -15.92 10.62
CA GLY A 68 6.48 -16.79 11.73
C GLY A 68 7.60 -17.82 11.86
N ARG A 69 8.62 -17.49 12.65
CA ARG A 69 9.37 -18.47 13.42
C ARG A 69 8.91 -18.31 14.86
N VAL A 70 7.67 -18.74 15.08
CA VAL A 70 7.34 -19.42 16.34
C VAL A 70 7.95 -20.82 16.22
N THR A 71 9.25 -20.88 16.45
CA THR A 71 9.94 -22.11 16.84
C THR A 71 10.75 -21.71 18.06
N ASP A 72 10.04 -21.43 19.15
CA ASP A 72 10.02 -22.25 20.37
C ASP A 72 8.76 -21.87 21.17
#